data_AF-A0A7Y0N1B3-F1
#
_entry.id   AF-A0A7Y0N1B3-F1
#
_cell.length_a   1.000
_cell.length_b   1.000
_cell.length_c   1.000
_cell.angle_alpha   90.00
_cell.angle_beta   90.00
_cell.angle_gamma   90.00
#
_symmetry.space_group_name_H-M   'P 1'
#
loop_
_entity.id
_entity.type
_entity.pdbx_description
1 polymer ?
#
loop_
_entity_poly.entity_id
_entity_poly.type
_entity_poly.pdbx_seq_one_letter_code
_entity_poly.pdbx_strand_id
1 'polypeptide(L)'
;VTVVVELQARFDEEANIEWSKVLTEAGVHVIFGAPGLKIHSKLLMISRREGDDIIRYAHIGTGNFHEKTARIYTDFSLLTADQEITNEVRNVFGYIENPYRPVKFNHLMVSPRNSRTQIYRLIDNEIANAKAGKKAGLTIKVNNLVDKGIVTRLYAASNAGVKINMIIRGMCALVPGIEGVSENIRVISTVDR
;
A
#
# COMPACT_ATOMS: atom_id res chain seq x y z
N VAL A 1 17.22 17.32 -6.34
CA VAL A 1 16.69 16.02 -5.85
C VAL A 1 15.77 16.31 -4.68
N THR A 2 14.66 15.59 -4.55
CA THR A 2 13.74 15.72 -3.42
C THR A 2 13.72 14.41 -2.65
N VAL A 3 13.85 14.47 -1.33
CA VAL A 3 13.81 13.29 -0.46
C VAL A 3 12.82 13.53 0.65
N VAL A 4 11.95 12.55 0.87
CA VAL A 4 11.02 12.54 2.00
C VAL A 4 11.66 11.75 3.13
N VAL A 5 11.80 12.37 4.30
CA VAL A 5 12.38 11.76 5.50
C VAL A 5 11.31 11.68 6.59
N GLU A 6 11.12 10.47 7.13
CA GLU A 6 10.22 10.22 8.25
C GLU A 6 10.98 10.35 9.57
N LEU A 7 10.80 11.47 10.29
CA LEU A 7 11.50 11.67 11.57
C LEU A 7 10.92 10.83 12.72
N GLN A 8 9.67 10.36 12.63
CA GLN A 8 8.98 9.64 13.72
C GLN A 8 9.07 8.10 13.59
N ALA A 9 10.09 7.60 12.91
CA ALA A 9 10.38 6.18 12.86
C ALA A 9 10.90 5.72 14.23
N ARG A 10 10.16 4.84 14.92
CA ARG A 10 10.58 4.31 16.23
C ARG A 10 11.96 3.66 16.06
N PHE A 11 12.91 4.05 16.92
CA PHE A 11 14.30 3.58 16.98
C PHE A 11 15.30 4.18 15.96
N ASP A 12 14.86 4.95 14.96
CA ASP A 12 15.73 5.50 13.90
C ASP A 12 15.75 7.05 13.85
N GLU A 13 15.17 7.74 14.85
CA GLU A 13 14.95 9.19 14.80
C GLU A 13 16.26 9.97 14.67
N GLU A 14 17.28 9.64 15.48
CA GLU A 14 18.60 10.29 15.43
C GLU A 14 19.29 10.11 14.08
N ALA A 15 19.22 8.90 13.50
CA ALA A 15 19.81 8.62 12.19
C ALA A 15 19.13 9.41 11.08
N ASN A 16 17.81 9.54 11.11
CA ASN A 16 17.05 10.30 10.13
C ASN A 16 17.29 11.82 10.24
N ILE A 17 17.50 12.33 11.46
CA ILE A 17 17.91 13.73 11.68
C ILE A 17 19.28 13.97 11.05
N GLU A 18 20.25 13.10 11.28
CA GLU A 18 21.59 13.27 10.72
C GLU A 18 21.59 13.21 9.19
N TRP A 19 20.88 12.24 8.61
CA TRP A 19 20.69 12.17 7.15
C TRP A 19 20.04 13.41 6.58
N SER A 20 19.07 14.01 7.28
CA SER A 20 18.43 15.24 6.82
C SER A 20 19.42 16.41 6.71
N LYS A 21 20.39 16.51 7.62
CA LYS A 21 21.44 17.55 7.57
C LYS A 21 22.36 17.32 6.39
N VAL A 22 22.92 16.11 6.26
CA VAL A 22 23.83 15.74 5.17
C VAL A 22 23.19 15.97 3.80
N LEU A 23 21.93 15.58 3.64
CA LEU A 23 21.18 15.78 2.38
C LEU A 23 20.95 17.27 2.10
N THR A 24 20.54 18.04 3.11
CA THR A 24 20.29 19.48 2.95
C THR A 24 21.57 20.23 2.60
N GLU A 25 22.69 19.92 3.26
CA GLU A 25 24.02 20.47 2.97
C GLU A 25 24.48 20.16 1.53
N ALA A 26 24.10 19.00 1.00
CA ALA A 26 24.34 18.61 -0.39
C ALA A 26 23.36 19.24 -1.41
N GLY A 27 22.45 20.13 -0.98
CA GLY A 27 21.48 20.81 -1.84
C GLY A 27 20.25 19.97 -2.20
N VAL A 28 19.98 18.88 -1.47
CA VAL A 28 18.76 18.10 -1.61
C VAL A 28 17.61 18.83 -0.92
N HIS A 29 16.46 18.90 -1.57
CA HIS A 29 15.24 19.40 -0.94
C HIS A 29 14.65 18.30 -0.05
N VAL A 30 14.84 18.44 1.26
CA VAL A 30 14.33 17.49 2.26
C VAL A 30 12.95 17.90 2.72
N ILE A 31 11.99 16.98 2.64
CA ILE A 31 10.61 17.16 3.10
C ILE A 31 10.37 16.22 4.27
N PHE A 32 9.75 16.74 5.33
CA PHE A 32 9.35 15.95 6.49
C PHE A 32 7.86 15.61 6.44
N GLY A 33 7.51 14.40 6.87
CA GLY A 33 6.11 14.00 7.01
C GLY A 33 5.35 14.86 8.03
N ALA A 34 4.04 14.97 7.88
CA ALA A 34 3.20 15.66 8.85
C ALA A 34 3.20 14.91 10.20
N PRO A 35 3.23 15.63 11.35
CA PRO A 35 3.20 15.00 12.66
C PRO A 35 2.05 13.99 12.82
N GLY A 36 2.36 12.78 13.28
CA GLY A 36 1.39 11.71 13.48
C GLY A 36 0.98 10.95 12.21
N LEU A 37 1.47 11.34 11.02
CA LEU A 37 1.25 10.61 9.77
C LEU A 37 2.55 9.95 9.30
N LYS A 38 2.63 8.64 9.49
CA LYS A 38 3.78 7.85 9.06
C LYS A 38 3.76 7.55 7.56
N ILE A 39 4.90 7.70 6.91
CA ILE A 39 5.08 7.36 5.50
C ILE A 39 5.66 5.96 5.39
N HIS A 40 4.79 5.00 5.04
CA HIS A 40 5.19 3.60 4.85
C HIS A 40 5.30 3.20 3.37
N SER A 41 4.91 4.05 2.43
CA SER A 41 5.04 3.77 1.00
C SER A 41 6.51 3.75 0.57
N LYS A 42 6.83 2.92 -0.43
CA LYS A 42 8.19 2.84 -1.01
C LYS A 42 8.14 3.23 -2.47
N LEU A 43 8.25 4.54 -2.66
CA LEU A 43 8.13 5.19 -3.94
C LEU A 43 9.46 5.84 -4.29
N LEU A 44 9.80 5.76 -5.57
CA LEU A 44 10.85 6.57 -6.16
C LEU A 44 10.36 7.03 -7.53
N MET A 45 10.70 8.26 -7.90
CA MET A 45 10.31 8.81 -9.19
C MET A 45 11.51 9.53 -9.81
N ILE A 46 11.74 9.27 -11.09
CA ILE A 46 12.78 9.90 -11.90
C ILE A 46 12.08 10.66 -13.02
N SER A 47 12.40 11.94 -13.19
CA SER A 47 12.01 12.71 -14.37
C SER A 47 13.25 12.93 -15.23
N ARG A 48 13.19 12.51 -16.49
CA ARG A 48 14.29 12.61 -17.44
C ARG A 48 13.81 13.32 -18.70
N ARG A 49 14.61 14.25 -19.22
CA ARG A 49 14.37 14.83 -20.53
C ARG A 49 14.79 13.83 -21.60
N GLU A 50 13.88 13.50 -22.51
CA GLU A 50 14.11 12.65 -23.67
C GLU A 50 13.61 13.40 -24.91
N GLY A 51 14.54 13.97 -25.68
CA GLY A 51 14.19 14.94 -26.72
C GLY A 51 13.58 16.21 -26.11
N ASP A 52 12.42 16.59 -26.63
CA ASP A 52 11.66 17.76 -26.16
C ASP A 52 10.72 17.43 -24.99
N ASP A 53 10.54 16.15 -24.66
CA ASP A 53 9.60 15.68 -23.64
C ASP A 53 10.29 15.42 -22.28
N ILE A 54 9.49 15.50 -21.22
CA ILE A 54 9.88 15.04 -19.88
C ILE A 54 9.17 13.71 -19.60
N ILE A 55 9.94 12.63 -19.64
CA ILE A 55 9.46 11.28 -19.32
C ILE A 55 9.64 11.02 -17.83
N ARG A 56 8.65 10.38 -17.22
CA ARG A 56 8.68 9.98 -15.81
C ARG A 56 8.76 8.48 -15.70
N TYR A 57 9.62 8.03 -14.80
CA TYR A 57 9.73 6.64 -14.37
C TYR A 57 9.41 6.58 -12.89
N ALA A 58 8.61 5.60 -12.49
CA ALA A 58 8.25 5.39 -11.10
C ALA A 58 8.58 3.97 -10.65
N HIS A 59 9.01 3.87 -9.40
CA HIS A 59 9.13 2.65 -8.64
C HIS A 59 8.03 2.61 -7.59
N ILE A 60 7.33 1.47 -7.48
CA ILE A 60 6.38 1.18 -6.39
C ILE A 60 6.75 -0.15 -5.77
N GLY A 61 7.18 -0.12 -4.51
CA GLY A 61 7.60 -1.30 -3.76
C GLY A 61 6.65 -1.69 -2.63
N THR A 62 6.54 -2.98 -2.35
CA THR A 62 5.91 -3.48 -1.11
C THR A 62 6.87 -3.44 0.09
N GLY A 63 8.18 -3.53 -0.17
CA GLY A 63 9.26 -3.55 0.81
C GLY A 63 10.11 -2.29 0.84
N ASN A 64 10.95 -2.13 1.87
CA ASN A 64 11.89 -1.01 2.01
C ASN A 64 13.09 -1.11 1.06
N PHE A 65 13.78 0.02 0.85
CA PHE A 65 14.98 0.10 0.00
C PHE A 65 16.26 -0.44 0.68
N HIS A 66 16.13 -1.22 1.76
CA HIS A 66 17.27 -1.64 2.55
C HIS A 66 17.88 -2.93 1.95
N GLU A 67 19.14 -2.86 1.52
CA GLU A 67 19.78 -3.94 0.73
C GLU A 67 19.88 -5.27 1.48
N LYS A 68 20.17 -5.25 2.79
CA LYS A 68 20.27 -6.50 3.59
C LYS A 68 18.92 -7.20 3.73
N THR A 69 17.84 -6.44 3.92
CA THR A 69 16.49 -6.98 4.09
C THR A 69 15.95 -7.50 2.75
N ALA A 70 16.32 -6.89 1.63
CA ALA A 70 15.96 -7.36 0.29
C ALA A 70 16.42 -8.79 -0.05
N ARG A 71 17.43 -9.33 0.65
CA ARG A 71 17.91 -10.72 0.48
C ARG A 71 17.09 -11.76 1.23
N ILE A 72 16.31 -11.33 2.21
CA ILE A 72 15.61 -12.20 3.16
C ILE A 72 14.09 -12.03 3.03
N TYR A 73 13.61 -10.82 2.77
CA TYR A 73 12.20 -10.56 2.58
C TYR A 73 11.80 -10.70 1.11
N THR A 74 10.64 -11.31 0.89
CA THR A 74 10.00 -11.38 -0.41
C THR A 74 9.13 -10.14 -0.62
N ASP A 75 9.54 -9.29 -1.54
CA ASP A 75 8.84 -8.06 -1.89
C ASP A 75 8.70 -7.91 -3.41
N PHE A 76 7.65 -7.19 -3.81
CA PHE A 76 7.47 -6.78 -5.20
C PHE A 76 8.03 -5.38 -5.41
N SER A 77 8.61 -5.19 -6.60
CA SER A 77 9.08 -3.91 -7.10
C SER A 77 8.52 -3.72 -8.51
N LEU A 78 7.63 -2.74 -8.67
CA LEU A 78 7.12 -2.34 -9.98
C LEU A 78 7.93 -1.14 -10.47
N LEU A 79 8.61 -1.29 -11.60
CA LEU A 79 9.21 -0.20 -12.36
C LEU A 79 8.33 0.08 -13.58
N THR A 80 7.91 1.33 -13.76
CA THR A 80 7.00 1.70 -14.85
C THR A 80 7.27 3.11 -15.38
N ALA A 81 7.01 3.30 -16.67
CA ALA A 81 6.92 4.60 -17.33
C ALA A 81 5.47 4.94 -17.73
N ASP A 82 4.50 4.15 -17.27
CA ASP A 82 3.07 4.40 -17.52
C ASP A 82 2.68 5.79 -17.02
N GLN A 83 2.10 6.60 -17.90
CA GLN A 83 1.86 8.01 -17.62
C GLN A 83 0.79 8.22 -16.54
N GLU A 84 -0.23 7.37 -16.47
CA GLU A 84 -1.29 7.48 -15.48
C GLU A 84 -0.76 7.14 -14.09
N ILE A 85 0.01 6.06 -13.98
CA ILE A 85 0.64 5.65 -12.71
C ILE A 85 1.71 6.65 -12.26
N THR A 86 2.59 7.09 -13.18
CA THR A 86 3.67 8.02 -12.82
C THR A 86 3.12 9.40 -12.41
N ASN A 87 2.03 9.87 -13.04
CA ASN A 87 1.34 11.08 -12.61
C ASN A 87 0.72 10.93 -11.21
N GLU A 88 0.15 9.77 -10.89
CA GLU A 88 -0.36 9.51 -9.54
C GLU A 88 0.75 9.39 -8.50
N VAL A 89 1.90 8.78 -8.82
CA VAL A 89 3.08 8.76 -7.93
C VAL A 89 3.59 10.18 -7.66
N ARG A 90 3.67 11.04 -8.68
CA ARG A 90 3.97 12.47 -8.50
C ARG A 90 2.97 13.14 -7.56
N ASN A 91 1.69 12.84 -7.72
CA ASN A 91 0.64 13.38 -6.86
C ASN A 91 0.76 12.87 -5.41
N VAL A 92 1.29 11.67 -5.17
CA VAL A 92 1.61 11.20 -3.81
C VAL A 92 2.71 12.05 -3.17
N PHE A 93 3.79 12.37 -3.90
CA PHE A 93 4.83 13.27 -3.38
C PHE A 93 4.27 14.66 -3.05
N GLY A 94 3.45 15.23 -3.94
CA GLY A 94 2.78 16.51 -3.66
C GLY A 94 1.78 16.45 -2.49
N TYR A 95 1.14 15.31 -2.26
CA TYR A 95 0.27 15.08 -1.11
C TYR A 95 1.06 14.97 0.20
N ILE A 96 2.25 14.38 0.18
CA ILE A 96 3.15 14.34 1.34
C ILE A 96 3.60 15.76 1.71
N GLU A 97 3.99 16.55 0.71
CA GLU A 97 4.44 17.93 0.89
C GLU A 97 3.30 18.85 1.35
N ASN A 98 2.10 18.68 0.80
CA ASN A 98 0.93 19.48 1.16
C ASN A 98 -0.34 18.60 1.29
N PRO A 99 -0.57 17.99 2.47
CA PRO A 99 -1.66 17.04 2.67
C PRO A 99 -3.06 17.70 2.67
N TYR A 100 -3.14 19.02 2.81
CA TYR A 100 -4.40 19.75 2.82
C TYR A 100 -4.96 19.95 1.40
N ARG A 101 -4.14 19.80 0.37
CA ARG A 101 -4.58 19.95 -1.01
C ARG A 101 -5.43 18.75 -1.42
N PRO A 102 -6.66 18.97 -1.95
CA PRO A 102 -7.47 17.87 -2.43
C PRO A 102 -6.77 17.18 -3.61
N VAL A 103 -6.52 15.89 -3.45
CA VAL A 103 -5.97 15.02 -4.48
C VAL A 103 -6.89 13.82 -4.69
N LYS A 104 -7.00 13.38 -5.94
CA LYS A 104 -7.74 12.20 -6.36
C LYS A 104 -6.77 11.22 -7.01
N PHE A 105 -6.93 9.95 -6.67
CA PHE A 105 -6.22 8.82 -7.25
C PHE A 105 -7.25 7.90 -7.87
N ASN A 106 -7.09 7.58 -9.16
CA ASN A 106 -7.93 6.65 -9.90
C ASN A 106 -7.36 5.23 -9.86
N HIS A 107 -6.03 5.10 -9.79
CA HIS A 107 -5.32 3.82 -9.84
C HIS A 107 -4.74 3.42 -8.48
N LEU A 108 -4.01 4.34 -7.82
CA LEU A 108 -3.33 4.06 -6.57
C LEU A 108 -4.28 4.06 -5.38
N MET A 109 -4.11 3.07 -4.51
CA MET A 109 -4.66 3.10 -3.15
C MET A 109 -3.65 3.79 -2.23
N VAL A 110 -4.01 4.98 -1.75
CA VAL A 110 -3.18 5.84 -0.91
C VAL A 110 -3.84 5.99 0.45
N SER A 111 -3.17 5.49 1.49
CA SER A 111 -3.63 5.62 2.87
C SER A 111 -3.22 6.97 3.46
N PRO A 112 -4.04 7.58 4.33
CA PRO A 112 -5.40 7.18 4.73
C PRO A 112 -6.49 7.66 3.74
N ARG A 113 -6.11 8.22 2.59
CA ARG A 113 -6.98 8.99 1.70
C ARG A 113 -8.13 8.20 1.07
N ASN A 114 -7.87 7.04 0.47
CA ASN A 114 -8.90 6.31 -0.29
C ASN A 114 -8.92 4.78 -0.03
N SER A 115 -7.92 4.22 0.67
CA SER A 115 -7.73 2.78 0.79
C SER A 115 -8.95 2.03 1.32
N ARG A 116 -9.58 2.52 2.41
CA ARG A 116 -10.78 1.87 2.98
C ARG A 116 -11.93 1.83 1.98
N THR A 117 -12.23 2.96 1.35
CA THR A 117 -13.32 3.07 0.37
C THR A 117 -13.06 2.17 -0.84
N GLN A 118 -11.82 2.12 -1.35
CA GLN A 118 -11.47 1.28 -2.48
C GLN A 118 -11.54 -0.22 -2.14
N ILE A 119 -11.00 -0.64 -1.00
CA ILE A 119 -11.08 -2.04 -0.53
C ILE A 119 -12.54 -2.45 -0.34
N TYR A 120 -13.36 -1.60 0.30
CA TYR A 120 -14.79 -1.86 0.48
C TYR A 120 -15.50 -2.04 -0.86
N ARG A 121 -15.24 -1.14 -1.81
CA ARG A 121 -15.80 -1.22 -3.16
C ARG A 121 -15.44 -2.53 -3.86
N LEU A 122 -14.19 -2.98 -3.76
CA LEU A 122 -13.76 -4.25 -4.36
C LEU A 122 -14.48 -5.45 -3.73
N ILE A 123 -14.62 -5.48 -2.40
CA ILE A 123 -15.35 -6.56 -1.70
C ILE A 123 -16.84 -6.53 -2.09
N ASP A 124 -17.45 -5.34 -2.11
CA ASP A 124 -18.88 -5.18 -2.42
C ASP A 124 -19.21 -5.55 -3.86
N ASN A 125 -18.30 -5.30 -4.80
CA ASN A 125 -18.44 -5.74 -6.18
C ASN A 125 -18.53 -7.27 -6.28
N GLU A 126 -17.68 -7.98 -5.54
CA GLU A 126 -17.71 -9.44 -5.50
C GLU A 126 -18.98 -9.97 -4.81
N ILE A 127 -19.46 -9.29 -3.77
CA ILE A 127 -20.77 -9.57 -3.16
C ILE A 127 -21.90 -9.45 -4.19
N ALA A 128 -21.91 -8.35 -4.96
CA ALA A 128 -22.93 -8.12 -5.99
C ALA A 128 -22.86 -9.18 -7.09
N ASN A 129 -21.66 -9.56 -7.51
CA ASN A 129 -21.44 -10.63 -8.50
C ASN A 129 -21.97 -11.98 -7.99
N ALA A 130 -21.66 -12.37 -6.75
CA ALA A 130 -22.14 -13.62 -6.16
C ALA A 130 -23.67 -13.67 -6.07
N LYS A 131 -24.30 -12.58 -5.61
CA LYS A 131 -25.77 -12.45 -5.54
C LYS A 131 -26.43 -12.50 -6.92
N ALA A 132 -25.75 -12.05 -7.96
CA ALA A 132 -26.21 -12.16 -9.34
C ALA A 132 -25.95 -13.54 -9.97
N GLY A 133 -25.47 -14.53 -9.20
CA GLY A 133 -25.14 -15.86 -9.69
C GLY A 133 -23.88 -15.92 -10.56
N LYS A 134 -23.06 -14.85 -10.57
CA LYS A 134 -21.80 -14.80 -11.30
C LYS A 134 -20.68 -15.42 -10.47
N LYS A 135 -19.62 -15.85 -11.14
CA LYS A 135 -18.38 -16.26 -10.48
C LYS A 135 -17.81 -15.07 -9.71
N ALA A 136 -17.60 -15.27 -8.41
CA ALA A 136 -17.05 -14.25 -7.51
C ALA A 136 -15.99 -14.85 -6.60
N GLY A 137 -14.91 -14.11 -6.35
CA GLY A 137 -13.85 -14.58 -5.48
C GLY A 137 -12.84 -13.52 -5.08
N LEU A 138 -12.23 -13.72 -3.91
CA LEU A 138 -11.18 -12.86 -3.38
C LEU A 138 -9.95 -13.70 -3.05
N THR A 139 -8.78 -13.20 -3.44
CA THR A 139 -7.49 -13.76 -3.01
C THR A 139 -6.67 -12.66 -2.36
N ILE A 140 -6.28 -12.86 -1.10
CA ILE A 140 -5.63 -11.82 -0.29
C ILE A 140 -4.32 -12.35 0.29
N LYS A 141 -3.22 -11.67 0.00
CA LYS A 141 -1.90 -11.91 0.62
C LYS A 141 -1.52 -10.67 1.42
N VAL A 142 -1.46 -10.80 2.74
CA VAL A 142 -1.05 -9.70 3.63
C VAL A 142 -0.20 -10.23 4.77
N ASN A 143 0.52 -9.33 5.45
CA ASN A 143 1.24 -9.71 6.66
C ASN A 143 0.28 -9.85 7.85
N ASN A 144 -0.65 -8.92 8.01
CA ASN A 144 -1.62 -8.91 9.11
C ASN A 144 -3.02 -8.53 8.61
N LEU A 145 -4.06 -9.13 9.18
CA LEU A 145 -5.46 -8.79 8.97
C LEU A 145 -6.14 -8.59 10.33
N VAL A 146 -6.29 -7.34 10.74
CA VAL A 146 -6.84 -6.98 12.07
C VAL A 146 -7.89 -5.86 12.04
N ASP A 147 -8.11 -5.22 10.89
CA ASP A 147 -9.10 -4.14 10.78
C ASP A 147 -10.52 -4.70 10.90
N LYS A 148 -11.24 -4.29 11.96
CA LYS A 148 -12.61 -4.75 12.24
C LYS A 148 -13.55 -4.55 11.06
N GLY A 149 -13.49 -3.39 10.39
CA GLY A 149 -14.39 -3.05 9.30
C GLY A 149 -14.18 -3.92 8.05
N ILE A 150 -12.91 -4.18 7.69
CA ILE A 150 -12.57 -5.10 6.60
C ILE A 150 -12.96 -6.54 6.96
N VAL A 151 -12.66 -7.00 8.18
CA VAL A 151 -13.03 -8.36 8.65
C VAL A 151 -14.54 -8.57 8.58
N THR A 152 -15.35 -7.63 9.09
CA THR A 152 -16.82 -7.70 9.01
C THR A 152 -17.31 -7.78 7.57
N ARG A 153 -16.71 -7.04 6.63
CA ARG A 153 -17.09 -7.12 5.21
C ARG A 153 -16.67 -8.42 4.55
N LEU A 154 -15.55 -9.02 4.95
CA LEU A 154 -15.14 -10.34 4.46
C LEU A 154 -16.12 -11.42 4.91
N TYR A 155 -16.64 -11.35 6.14
CA TYR A 155 -17.75 -12.23 6.57
C TYR A 155 -19.01 -12.01 5.73
N ALA A 156 -19.39 -10.75 5.47
CA ALA A 156 -20.52 -10.45 4.60
C ALA A 156 -20.34 -11.03 3.18
N ALA A 157 -19.11 -10.99 2.65
CA ALA A 157 -18.76 -11.59 1.36
C ALA A 157 -18.86 -13.11 1.37
N SER A 158 -18.34 -13.77 2.42
CA SER A 158 -18.53 -15.20 2.61
C SER A 158 -20.00 -15.60 2.63
N ASN A 159 -20.83 -14.87 3.38
CA ASN A 159 -22.27 -15.15 3.49
C ASN A 159 -23.03 -14.90 2.19
N ALA A 160 -22.51 -14.05 1.31
CA ALA A 160 -23.05 -13.85 -0.04
C ALA A 160 -22.63 -14.95 -1.04
N GLY A 161 -21.79 -15.91 -0.62
CA GLY A 161 -21.29 -17.00 -1.46
C GLY A 161 -19.94 -16.72 -2.15
N VAL A 162 -19.28 -15.61 -1.85
CA VAL A 162 -17.95 -15.29 -2.40
C VAL A 162 -16.92 -16.27 -1.87
N LYS A 163 -16.12 -16.88 -2.75
CA LYS A 163 -15.01 -17.77 -2.34
C LYS A 163 -13.78 -16.93 -2.00
N ILE A 164 -13.29 -17.05 -0.76
CA ILE A 164 -12.21 -16.20 -0.24
C ILE A 164 -11.02 -17.07 0.16
N ASN A 165 -9.87 -16.85 -0.48
CA ASN A 165 -8.60 -17.50 -0.13
C ASN A 165 -7.63 -16.46 0.40
N MET A 166 -7.01 -16.73 1.56
CA MET A 166 -6.09 -15.78 2.18
C MET A 166 -4.80 -16.45 2.63
N ILE A 167 -3.70 -15.72 2.47
CA ILE A 167 -2.37 -16.08 2.95
C ILE A 167 -1.91 -14.97 3.90
N ILE A 168 -1.92 -15.26 5.20
CA ILE A 168 -1.65 -14.27 6.26
C ILE A 168 -0.53 -14.83 7.14
N ARG A 169 0.64 -14.17 7.12
CA ARG A 169 1.83 -14.66 7.84
C ARG A 169 1.80 -14.36 9.35
N GLY A 170 1.28 -13.20 9.73
CA GLY A 170 1.28 -12.67 11.09
C GLY A 170 -0.11 -12.77 11.74
N MET A 171 -0.56 -11.67 12.31
CA MET A 171 -1.82 -11.61 13.05
C MET A 171 -3.03 -11.72 12.13
N CYS A 172 -3.99 -12.56 12.51
CA CYS A 172 -5.29 -12.68 11.84
C CYS A 172 -6.40 -12.63 12.89
N ALA A 173 -7.22 -11.58 12.87
CA ALA A 173 -8.39 -11.45 13.73
C ALA A 173 -9.65 -12.13 13.15
N LEU A 174 -9.60 -12.53 11.87
CA LEU A 174 -10.67 -13.27 11.21
C LEU A 174 -10.59 -14.75 11.57
N VAL A 175 -11.75 -15.36 11.86
CA VAL A 175 -11.90 -16.79 12.15
C VAL A 175 -12.60 -17.48 10.97
N PRO A 176 -11.90 -18.34 10.20
CA PRO A 176 -12.49 -19.06 9.07
C PRO A 176 -13.28 -20.30 9.52
N GLY A 177 -14.19 -20.79 8.66
CA GLY A 177 -14.89 -22.07 8.85
C GLY A 177 -16.05 -22.07 9.84
N ILE A 178 -16.55 -20.90 10.25
CA ILE A 178 -17.75 -20.79 11.10
C ILE A 178 -18.98 -20.94 10.21
N GLU A 179 -19.84 -21.91 10.53
CA GLU A 179 -21.11 -22.16 9.84
C GLU A 179 -21.97 -20.89 9.76
N GLY A 180 -22.47 -20.57 8.56
CA GLY A 180 -23.28 -19.37 8.32
C GLY A 180 -22.55 -18.02 8.47
N VAL A 181 -21.21 -18.01 8.63
CA VAL A 181 -20.41 -16.77 8.78
C VAL A 181 -19.16 -16.76 7.89
N SER A 182 -18.37 -17.83 7.89
CA SER A 182 -17.05 -17.87 7.24
C SER A 182 -16.71 -19.20 6.55
N GLU A 183 -17.71 -20.00 6.19
CA GLU A 183 -17.56 -21.29 5.51
C GLU A 183 -16.86 -21.17 4.14
N ASN A 184 -17.02 -20.04 3.47
CA ASN A 184 -16.39 -19.78 2.16
C ASN A 184 -14.99 -19.15 2.28
N ILE A 185 -14.44 -19.06 3.50
CA ILE A 185 -13.15 -18.45 3.78
C ILE A 185 -12.12 -19.52 4.14
N ARG A 186 -11.05 -19.58 3.36
CA ARG A 186 -9.85 -20.37 3.66
C ARG A 186 -8.69 -19.45 4.00
N VAL A 187 -8.06 -19.67 5.14
CA VAL A 187 -6.85 -18.96 5.56
C VAL A 187 -5.72 -19.95 5.79
N ILE A 188 -4.55 -19.64 5.25
CA ILE A 188 -3.30 -20.32 5.58
C ILE A 188 -2.25 -19.29 6.03
N SER A 189 -1.26 -19.76 6.78
CA SER A 189 -0.05 -19.01 7.09
C SER A 189 1.16 -19.75 6.51
N THR A 190 2.08 -19.00 5.92
CA THR A 190 3.35 -19.50 5.42
C THR A 190 4.46 -18.76 6.15
N VAL A 191 5.25 -19.51 6.93
CA VAL A 191 6.43 -19.02 7.63
C VAL A 191 7.61 -19.83 7.12
N ASP A 192 8.52 -19.16 6.42
CA ASP A 192 9.70 -19.76 5.81
C ASP A 192 10.90 -18.81 5.95
N ARG A 193 12.08 -19.28 5.51
CA ARG A 193 13.37 -18.58 5.55
C ARG A 193 13.53 -17.56 4.44
#